data_AF-S7VFF1-F1
#
_entry.id   AF-S7VFF1-F1
#
_cell.length_a   1.000
_cell.length_b   1.000
_cell.length_c   1.000
_cell.angle_alpha   90.00
_cell.angle_beta   90.00
_cell.angle_gamma   90.00
#
_symmetry.space_group_name_H-M   'P 1'
#
loop_
_entity.id
_entity.type
_entity.pdbx_description
1 polymer ?
#
loop_
_entity_poly.entity_id
_entity_poly.type
_entity_poly.pdbx_seq_one_letter_code
_entity_poly.pdbx_strand_id
1 'polypeptide(L)'
;MKTLLVLFCLVGILMPVYGQKFEPNYDEDKVPDYQLPSLLTMESGKAITNKRQWGKRRAELIEIFENEIYGKSPEWDGEITSEMLLENKDYLNGKATRQVVRLTLEREGESLYLDLLVFYPNSGKKVPAFLGLNFYGNHTISSDDQVAVPDTWVRNNEAMGSANNKPSEKGRGLRIDNWPYEDILARGYGLVTLYYGQIDPDYADGFKNGVHALYPDEQREANSWASIAAWGWGLSRVMDYMENQDWLDSKKVAVLGHSRLGKAALWAGATDERFGMVISNNSGCGGAALSRRAYGETIGQMINVIPYWFSDSFSAYNKKKMNYP
;
A
#
# COMPACT_ATOMS: atom_id res chain seq x y z
N MET A 1 -62.95 -27.16 41.54
CA MET A 1 -62.05 -27.82 40.56
C MET A 1 -60.86 -26.89 40.33
N LYS A 2 -59.64 -27.39 40.56
CA LYS A 2 -58.39 -26.63 40.49
C LYS A 2 -57.96 -26.48 39.03
N THR A 3 -57.75 -25.26 38.55
CA THR A 3 -57.18 -25.01 37.22
C THR A 3 -55.66 -24.89 37.36
N LEU A 4 -54.94 -25.84 36.78
CA LEU A 4 -53.48 -25.94 36.75
C LEU A 4 -52.97 -25.10 35.56
N LEU A 5 -52.31 -23.97 35.82
CA LEU A 5 -51.56 -23.25 34.78
C LEU A 5 -50.18 -23.89 34.66
N VAL A 6 -49.93 -24.55 33.53
CA VAL A 6 -48.60 -25.06 33.15
C VAL A 6 -47.85 -23.92 32.46
N LEU A 7 -46.83 -23.39 33.14
CA LEU A 7 -45.90 -22.41 32.60
C LEU A 7 -44.86 -23.16 31.75
N PHE A 8 -44.91 -23.04 30.42
CA PHE A 8 -43.86 -23.54 29.54
C PHE A 8 -42.68 -22.55 29.57
N CYS A 9 -41.65 -22.84 30.35
CA CYS A 9 -40.35 -22.17 30.23
C CYS A 9 -39.66 -22.63 28.94
N LEU A 10 -39.71 -21.81 27.89
CA LEU A 10 -38.81 -21.93 26.75
C LEU A 10 -37.41 -21.51 27.19
N VAL A 11 -36.60 -22.48 27.62
CA VAL A 11 -35.15 -22.28 27.77
C VAL A 11 -34.56 -22.36 26.36
N GLY A 12 -34.42 -21.20 25.71
CA GLY A 12 -33.66 -21.07 24.48
C GLY A 12 -32.19 -21.32 24.78
N ILE A 13 -31.68 -22.47 24.37
CA ILE A 13 -30.24 -22.78 24.39
C ILE A 13 -29.59 -21.88 23.33
N LEU A 14 -29.04 -20.74 23.76
CA LEU A 14 -28.11 -19.94 22.97
C LEU A 14 -26.81 -20.74 22.83
N MET A 15 -26.74 -21.61 21.82
CA MET A 15 -25.44 -22.13 21.38
C MET A 15 -24.69 -20.98 20.69
N PRO A 16 -23.49 -20.61 21.15
CA PRO A 16 -22.65 -19.70 20.39
C PRO A 16 -22.32 -20.37 19.06
N VAL A 17 -22.81 -19.78 17.96
CA VAL A 17 -22.42 -20.17 16.61
C VAL A 17 -20.97 -19.73 16.45
N TYR A 18 -20.02 -20.60 16.77
CA TYR A 18 -18.63 -20.40 16.40
C TYR A 18 -18.55 -20.48 14.88
N GLY A 19 -18.34 -19.33 14.23
CA GLY A 19 -18.03 -19.27 12.81
C GLY A 19 -16.86 -20.21 12.50
N GLN A 20 -16.98 -21.01 11.45
CA GLN A 20 -15.96 -21.98 11.06
C GLN A 20 -14.62 -21.25 10.87
N LYS A 21 -13.56 -21.76 11.52
CA LYS A 21 -12.21 -21.23 11.38
C LYS A 21 -11.80 -21.33 9.90
N PHE A 22 -11.32 -20.23 9.32
CA PHE A 22 -10.83 -20.22 7.94
C PHE A 22 -9.59 -21.13 7.82
N GLU A 23 -9.63 -22.06 6.87
CA GLU A 23 -8.50 -22.89 6.48
C GLU A 23 -8.12 -22.58 5.03
N PRO A 24 -6.92 -22.05 4.76
CA PRO A 24 -6.48 -21.74 3.40
C PRO A 24 -6.27 -23.01 2.57
N ASN A 25 -6.65 -22.95 1.30
CA ASN A 25 -6.35 -24.03 0.35
C ASN A 25 -4.90 -23.91 -0.16
N TYR A 26 -4.11 -24.96 0.01
CA TYR A 26 -2.77 -25.11 -0.57
C TYR A 26 -2.64 -26.38 -1.42
N ASP A 27 -3.76 -26.93 -1.86
CA ASP A 27 -3.87 -28.13 -2.66
C ASP A 27 -4.40 -27.73 -4.05
N GLU A 28 -3.59 -27.95 -5.09
CA GLU A 28 -3.93 -27.53 -6.45
C GLU A 28 -5.18 -28.26 -6.95
N ASP A 29 -5.40 -29.50 -6.51
CA ASP A 29 -6.59 -30.30 -6.87
C ASP A 29 -7.89 -29.74 -6.27
N LYS A 30 -7.79 -28.81 -5.32
CA LYS A 30 -8.92 -28.12 -4.69
C LYS A 30 -9.15 -26.71 -5.21
N VAL A 31 -8.38 -26.26 -6.21
CA VAL A 31 -8.65 -25.00 -6.90
C VAL A 31 -9.99 -25.14 -7.64
N PRO A 32 -10.97 -24.25 -7.40
CA PRO A 32 -12.26 -24.34 -8.07
C PRO A 32 -12.11 -24.05 -9.56
N ASP A 33 -13.04 -24.56 -10.38
CA ASP A 33 -13.19 -24.10 -11.75
C ASP A 33 -13.55 -22.60 -11.76
N TYR A 34 -12.90 -21.82 -12.63
CA TYR A 34 -13.21 -20.40 -12.80
C TYR A 34 -13.01 -19.93 -14.24
N GLN A 35 -13.66 -18.82 -14.57
CA GLN A 35 -13.43 -18.07 -15.80
C GLN A 35 -12.94 -16.67 -15.45
N LEU A 36 -12.01 -16.15 -16.27
CA LEU A 36 -11.53 -14.77 -16.13
C LEU A 36 -12.32 -13.85 -17.07
N PRO A 37 -12.67 -12.63 -16.63
CA PRO A 37 -13.19 -11.58 -17.50
C PRO A 37 -12.23 -11.35 -18.66
N SER A 38 -12.80 -11.05 -19.83
CA SER A 38 -11.98 -10.74 -21.00
C SER A 38 -11.24 -9.41 -20.78
N LEU A 39 -9.92 -9.46 -20.83
CA LEU A 39 -9.08 -8.27 -20.74
C LEU A 39 -9.25 -7.36 -21.96
N LEU A 40 -9.50 -7.96 -23.13
CA LEU A 40 -9.58 -7.28 -24.42
C LEU A 40 -11.03 -7.08 -24.89
N THR A 41 -11.97 -6.98 -23.96
CA THR A 41 -13.37 -6.62 -24.22
C THR A 41 -13.81 -5.58 -23.20
N MET A 42 -14.48 -4.52 -23.66
CA MET A 42 -15.11 -3.53 -22.77
C MET A 42 -16.35 -4.11 -22.08
N GLU A 43 -16.85 -3.45 -21.02
CA GLU A 43 -18.12 -3.84 -20.39
C GLU A 43 -19.31 -3.74 -21.36
N SER A 44 -19.22 -2.84 -22.34
CA SER A 44 -20.18 -2.74 -23.45
C SER A 44 -20.17 -3.93 -24.43
N GLY A 45 -19.25 -4.89 -24.29
CA GLY A 45 -19.06 -6.02 -25.21
C GLY A 45 -18.16 -5.72 -26.42
N LYS A 46 -17.66 -4.49 -26.55
CA LYS A 46 -16.78 -4.10 -27.68
C LYS A 46 -15.37 -4.66 -27.52
N ALA A 47 -14.87 -5.33 -28.56
CA ALA A 47 -13.51 -5.86 -28.58
C ALA A 47 -12.43 -4.76 -28.68
N ILE A 48 -11.30 -4.98 -28.00
CA ILE A 48 -10.08 -4.16 -28.03
C ILE A 48 -9.07 -4.83 -28.96
N THR A 49 -8.75 -4.14 -30.05
CA THR A 49 -7.93 -4.69 -31.15
C THR A 49 -6.65 -3.89 -31.41
N ASN A 50 -6.47 -2.75 -30.74
CA ASN A 50 -5.29 -1.90 -30.91
C ASN A 50 -5.00 -1.03 -29.67
N LYS A 51 -3.80 -0.43 -29.64
CA LYS A 51 -3.30 0.39 -28.53
C LYS A 51 -4.17 1.63 -28.22
N ARG A 52 -4.78 2.26 -29.22
CA ARG A 52 -5.66 3.42 -28.99
C ARG A 52 -6.92 3.01 -28.23
N GLN A 53 -7.49 1.85 -28.56
CA GLN A 53 -8.64 1.29 -27.86
C GLN A 53 -8.26 0.83 -26.45
N TRP A 54 -7.05 0.31 -26.26
CA TRP A 54 -6.53 -0.05 -24.94
C TRP A 54 -6.58 1.11 -23.95
N GLY A 55 -6.25 2.34 -24.37
CA GLY A 55 -6.34 3.51 -23.48
C GLY A 55 -7.73 3.70 -22.87
N LYS A 56 -8.80 3.39 -23.63
CA LYS A 56 -10.18 3.43 -23.12
C LYS A 56 -10.48 2.26 -22.16
N ARG A 57 -10.03 1.05 -22.48
CA ARG A 57 -10.18 -0.11 -21.59
C ARG A 57 -9.37 0.06 -20.29
N ARG A 58 -8.20 0.68 -20.34
CA ARG A 58 -7.41 1.03 -19.15
C ARG A 58 -8.20 1.95 -18.23
N ALA A 59 -8.77 3.03 -18.76
CA ALA A 59 -9.59 3.95 -17.97
C ALA A 59 -10.80 3.23 -17.33
N GLU A 60 -11.52 2.42 -18.11
CA GLU A 60 -12.65 1.61 -17.63
C GLU A 60 -12.22 0.62 -16.52
N LEU A 61 -11.07 -0.05 -16.68
CA LEU A 61 -10.54 -0.95 -15.65
C LEU A 61 -10.17 -0.19 -14.37
N ILE A 62 -9.51 0.97 -14.48
CA ILE A 62 -9.18 1.80 -13.31
C ILE A 62 -10.46 2.19 -12.57
N GLU A 63 -11.49 2.66 -13.27
CA GLU A 63 -12.77 3.01 -12.68
C GLU A 63 -13.44 1.82 -11.98
N ILE A 64 -13.36 0.61 -12.55
CA ILE A 64 -13.83 -0.61 -11.88
C ILE A 64 -13.05 -0.87 -10.58
N PHE A 65 -11.71 -0.81 -10.62
CA PHE A 65 -10.88 -1.04 -9.42
C PHE A 65 -11.07 0.04 -8.35
N GLU A 66 -11.27 1.29 -8.74
CA GLU A 66 -11.63 2.39 -7.84
C GLU A 66 -12.99 2.13 -7.19
N ASN A 67 -14.01 1.81 -7.98
CA ASN A 67 -15.37 1.67 -7.47
C ASN A 67 -15.57 0.42 -6.61
N GLU A 68 -14.86 -0.66 -6.92
CA GLU A 68 -15.17 -1.99 -6.38
C GLU A 68 -14.11 -2.53 -5.42
N ILE A 69 -12.85 -2.07 -5.48
CA ILE A 69 -11.73 -2.74 -4.78
C ILE A 69 -10.91 -1.80 -3.91
N TYR A 70 -10.16 -0.87 -4.50
CA TYR A 70 -9.19 -0.06 -3.75
C TYR A 70 -9.77 1.26 -3.27
N GLY A 71 -10.84 1.72 -3.91
CA GLY A 71 -11.45 3.02 -3.66
C GLY A 71 -10.81 4.12 -4.51
N LYS A 72 -11.61 5.16 -4.77
CA LYS A 72 -11.20 6.37 -5.49
C LYS A 72 -10.46 7.31 -4.55
N SER A 73 -9.22 7.62 -4.89
CA SER A 73 -8.44 8.64 -4.17
C SER A 73 -8.86 10.04 -4.64
N PRO A 74 -8.79 11.05 -3.76
CA PRO A 74 -9.00 12.43 -4.16
C PRO A 74 -7.83 12.92 -5.03
N GLU A 75 -8.15 13.85 -5.92
CA GLU A 75 -7.13 14.67 -6.57
C GLU A 75 -6.38 15.49 -5.51
N TRP A 76 -5.10 15.74 -5.75
CA TRP A 76 -4.31 16.56 -4.84
C TRP A 76 -4.50 18.05 -5.17
N ASP A 77 -5.02 18.79 -4.20
CA ASP A 77 -5.30 20.23 -4.25
C ASP A 77 -4.57 21.00 -3.14
N GLY A 78 -3.68 20.35 -2.39
CA GLY A 78 -2.87 20.95 -1.34
C GLY A 78 -1.47 21.38 -1.79
N GLU A 79 -0.63 21.75 -0.82
CA GLU A 79 0.76 22.16 -1.03
C GLU A 79 1.73 21.10 -0.51
N ILE A 80 2.81 20.85 -1.25
CA ILE A 80 3.91 20.00 -0.81
C ILE A 80 5.15 20.87 -0.67
N THR A 81 5.66 20.98 0.55
CA THR A 81 6.96 21.59 0.82
C THR A 81 7.99 20.51 1.17
N SER A 82 9.28 20.82 1.00
CA SER A 82 10.36 19.89 1.31
C SER A 82 11.44 20.54 2.15
N GLU A 83 11.92 19.83 3.18
CA GLU A 83 13.02 20.22 4.06
C GLU A 83 14.13 19.17 4.02
N MET A 84 15.37 19.60 3.81
CA MET A 84 16.55 18.73 3.91
C MET A 84 16.92 18.56 5.39
N LEU A 85 16.62 17.40 5.96
CA LEU A 85 16.94 17.11 7.37
C LEU A 85 18.40 16.66 7.54
N LEU A 86 18.90 15.85 6.60
CA LEU A 86 20.27 15.33 6.63
C LEU A 86 20.82 15.22 5.22
N GLU A 87 22.09 15.54 5.06
CA GLU A 87 22.83 15.32 3.82
C GLU A 87 24.24 14.81 4.11
N ASN A 88 24.61 13.69 3.49
CA ASN A 88 25.96 13.14 3.47
C ASN A 88 26.38 12.91 2.02
N LYS A 89 27.11 13.88 1.45
CA LYS A 89 27.66 13.81 0.08
C LYS A 89 28.83 12.85 -0.08
N ASP A 90 29.47 12.49 1.04
CA ASP A 90 30.65 11.63 1.08
C ASP A 90 30.30 10.17 1.39
N TYR A 91 29.02 9.79 1.23
CA TYR A 91 28.56 8.43 1.48
C TYR A 91 29.29 7.42 0.57
N LEU A 92 29.66 6.26 1.14
CA LEU A 92 30.51 5.25 0.50
C LEU A 92 31.84 5.82 -0.04
N ASN A 93 32.52 6.63 0.76
CA ASN A 93 33.78 7.31 0.40
C ASN A 93 33.62 8.21 -0.83
N GLY A 94 32.54 9.00 -0.87
CA GLY A 94 32.23 9.94 -1.95
C GLY A 94 31.65 9.30 -3.22
N LYS A 95 31.38 7.98 -3.24
CA LYS A 95 30.75 7.32 -4.39
C LYS A 95 29.27 7.61 -4.51
N ALA A 96 28.62 8.00 -3.42
CA ALA A 96 27.19 8.27 -3.38
C ALA A 96 26.88 9.41 -2.42
N THR A 97 25.68 9.96 -2.57
CA THR A 97 25.06 10.86 -1.60
C THR A 97 23.93 10.13 -0.90
N ARG A 98 23.81 10.33 0.42
CA ARG A 98 22.62 9.94 1.20
C ARG A 98 21.96 11.19 1.78
N GLN A 99 20.64 11.27 1.68
CA GLN A 99 19.85 12.34 2.26
C GLN A 99 18.70 11.79 3.11
N VAL A 100 18.25 12.59 4.07
CA VAL A 100 16.91 12.49 4.64
C VAL A 100 16.17 13.78 4.30
N VAL A 101 15.04 13.64 3.63
CA VAL A 101 14.22 14.77 3.19
C VAL A 101 12.84 14.60 3.80
N ARG A 102 12.34 15.63 4.49
CA ARG A 102 10.95 15.68 4.95
C ARG A 102 10.10 16.35 3.88
N LEU A 103 9.06 15.68 3.43
CA LEU A 103 7.97 16.32 2.72
C LEU A 103 6.87 16.66 3.71
N THR A 104 6.35 17.88 3.64
CA THR A 104 5.15 18.28 4.40
C THR A 104 4.03 18.51 3.38
N LEU A 105 2.97 17.72 3.50
CA LEU A 105 1.73 17.84 2.73
C LEU A 105 0.76 18.66 3.57
N GLU A 106 0.39 19.84 3.10
CA GLU A 106 -0.53 20.74 3.78
C GLU A 106 -1.81 20.91 2.96
N ARG A 107 -2.96 20.76 3.61
CA ARG A 107 -4.27 20.93 2.99
C ARG A 107 -5.28 21.42 4.03
N GLU A 108 -5.95 22.53 3.73
CA GLU A 108 -7.06 23.06 4.56
C GLU A 108 -6.72 23.23 6.06
N GLY A 109 -5.45 23.50 6.38
CA GLY A 109 -4.96 23.66 7.77
C GLY A 109 -4.52 22.36 8.45
N GLU A 110 -4.74 21.21 7.80
CA GLU A 110 -4.21 19.92 8.19
C GLU A 110 -2.85 19.67 7.56
N SER A 111 -2.00 18.87 8.23
CA SER A 111 -0.66 18.56 7.72
C SER A 111 -0.26 17.11 7.98
N LEU A 112 0.50 16.55 7.05
CA LEU A 112 1.12 15.23 7.15
C LEU A 112 2.56 15.33 6.68
N TYR A 113 3.49 14.75 7.45
CA TYR A 113 4.89 14.70 7.04
C TYR A 113 5.30 13.29 6.59
N LEU A 114 6.12 13.23 5.55
CA LEU A 114 6.73 12.00 5.03
C LEU A 114 8.25 12.17 5.06
N ASP A 115 8.94 11.31 5.81
CA ASP A 115 10.41 11.32 5.81
C ASP A 115 10.92 10.33 4.77
N LEU A 116 11.62 10.86 3.76
CA LEU A 116 12.25 10.10 2.70
C LEU A 116 13.70 9.83 3.08
N LEU A 117 14.11 8.56 2.97
CA LEU A 117 15.51 8.16 2.95
C LEU A 117 15.94 7.98 1.50
N VAL A 118 16.91 8.79 1.08
CA VAL A 118 17.33 8.92 -0.31
C VAL A 118 18.80 8.52 -0.44
N PHE A 119 19.11 7.72 -1.44
CA PHE A 119 20.47 7.36 -1.84
C PHE A 119 20.62 7.54 -3.36
N TYR A 120 21.69 8.16 -3.83
CA TYR A 120 22.01 8.18 -5.26
C TYR A 120 23.52 8.25 -5.52
N PRO A 121 24.02 7.67 -6.62
CA PRO A 121 25.44 7.70 -6.96
C PRO A 121 25.89 9.10 -7.36
N ASN A 122 27.10 9.49 -6.95
CA ASN A 122 27.75 10.73 -7.34
C ASN A 122 28.34 10.60 -8.76
N SER A 123 27.46 10.40 -9.75
CA SER A 123 27.86 10.09 -11.12
C SER A 123 28.11 11.32 -12.00
N GLY A 124 27.71 12.52 -11.55
CA GLY A 124 27.70 13.75 -12.34
C GLY A 124 26.65 13.77 -13.46
N LYS A 125 25.73 12.80 -13.49
CA LYS A 125 24.63 12.70 -14.46
C LYS A 125 23.33 12.36 -13.73
N LYS A 126 22.20 12.66 -14.38
CA LYS A 126 20.88 12.17 -13.96
C LYS A 126 20.83 10.65 -14.05
N VAL A 127 20.35 9.99 -13.01
CA VAL A 127 20.28 8.51 -12.91
C VAL A 127 18.84 8.01 -12.77
N PRO A 128 18.52 6.79 -13.24
CA PRO A 128 17.27 6.12 -12.88
C PRO A 128 17.20 5.84 -11.37
N ALA A 129 16.00 5.63 -10.83
CA ALA A 129 15.82 5.33 -9.41
C ALA A 129 14.75 4.30 -9.12
N PHE A 130 14.88 3.65 -7.98
CA PHE A 130 13.83 2.86 -7.35
C PHE A 130 13.11 3.71 -6.30
N LEU A 131 11.79 3.62 -6.26
CA LEU A 131 10.95 4.18 -5.20
C LEU A 131 10.16 3.04 -4.53
N GLY A 132 10.19 2.95 -3.20
CA GLY A 132 9.38 1.95 -2.50
C GLY A 132 9.14 2.21 -1.03
N LEU A 133 8.03 1.68 -0.53
CA LEU A 133 7.65 1.80 0.88
C LEU A 133 8.34 0.72 1.73
N ASN A 134 8.76 1.09 2.94
CA ASN A 134 9.28 0.16 3.95
C ASN A 134 8.31 -0.06 5.12
N PHE A 135 8.54 -1.15 5.87
CA PHE A 135 7.58 -1.69 6.84
C PHE A 135 7.73 -1.19 8.28
N TYR A 136 8.91 -0.69 8.68
CA TYR A 136 9.21 -0.51 10.11
C TYR A 136 9.90 0.82 10.43
N GLY A 137 10.05 1.72 9.44
CA GLY A 137 10.75 2.99 9.62
C GLY A 137 12.09 3.01 8.89
N ASN A 138 12.49 4.20 8.42
CA ASN A 138 13.75 4.42 7.71
C ASN A 138 14.98 4.02 8.55
N HIS A 139 14.93 4.19 9.87
CA HIS A 139 16.00 3.75 10.78
C HIS A 139 16.29 2.25 10.65
N THR A 140 15.32 1.41 10.25
CA THR A 140 15.56 -0.02 10.05
C THR A 140 16.40 -0.33 8.80
N ILE A 141 16.53 0.64 7.88
CA ILE A 141 17.28 0.53 6.61
C ILE A 141 18.58 1.34 6.67
N SER A 142 18.93 1.92 7.82
CA SER A 142 20.16 2.69 7.97
C SER A 142 20.83 2.35 9.30
N SER A 143 22.13 2.11 9.27
CA SER A 143 22.93 1.98 10.49
C SER A 143 23.30 3.34 11.10
N ASP A 144 23.06 4.44 10.39
CA ASP A 144 23.37 5.80 10.85
C ASP A 144 22.35 6.28 11.88
N ASP A 145 22.84 6.72 13.04
CA ASP A 145 22.03 7.15 14.19
C ASP A 145 21.31 8.48 13.97
N GLN A 146 21.72 9.28 12.99
CA GLN A 146 21.03 10.52 12.62
C GLN A 146 19.71 10.24 11.90
N VAL A 147 19.56 9.08 11.24
CA VAL A 147 18.26 8.69 10.68
C VAL A 147 17.31 8.41 11.84
N ALA A 148 16.35 9.31 12.04
CA ALA A 148 15.46 9.28 13.18
C ALA A 148 14.64 7.98 13.25
N VAL A 149 14.46 7.48 14.47
CA VAL A 149 13.38 6.54 14.78
C VAL A 149 12.07 7.34 14.72
N PRO A 150 11.08 6.96 13.90
CA PRO A 150 9.86 7.74 13.78
C PRO A 150 9.07 7.69 15.10
N ASP A 151 8.35 8.76 15.41
CA ASP A 151 7.45 8.81 16.57
C ASP A 151 6.04 8.30 16.25
N THR A 152 5.82 7.88 15.00
CA THR A 152 4.55 7.36 14.49
C THR A 152 4.31 5.91 14.92
N TRP A 153 3.06 5.48 14.73
CA TRP A 153 2.65 4.10 14.97
C TRP A 153 3.47 3.13 14.11
N VAL A 154 3.95 2.03 14.72
CA VAL A 154 4.58 0.91 14.02
C VAL A 154 3.99 -0.40 14.50
N ARG A 155 3.74 -1.34 13.59
CA ARG A 155 3.26 -2.69 13.96
C ARG A 155 4.24 -3.36 14.92
N ASN A 156 3.72 -3.95 16.00
CA ASN A 156 4.51 -4.71 16.96
C ASN A 156 5.25 -5.86 16.30
N ASN A 157 6.57 -5.89 16.48
CA ASN A 157 7.46 -6.95 16.08
C ASN A 157 8.76 -6.78 16.86
N GLU A 158 8.91 -7.52 17.96
CA GLU A 158 10.08 -7.42 18.83
C GLU A 158 11.40 -7.68 18.07
N ALA A 159 11.38 -8.60 17.09
CA ALA A 159 12.53 -8.90 16.26
C ALA A 159 12.93 -7.73 15.34
N MET A 160 12.03 -6.77 15.10
CA MET A 160 12.28 -5.55 14.34
C MET A 160 12.40 -4.32 15.25
N GLY A 161 12.50 -4.51 16.57
CA GLY A 161 12.67 -3.42 17.53
C GLY A 161 11.43 -2.58 17.79
N SER A 162 10.22 -3.11 17.55
CA SER A 162 8.95 -2.41 17.85
C SER A 162 8.10 -3.13 18.88
N ALA A 163 7.57 -2.37 19.84
CA ALA A 163 6.67 -2.84 20.90
C ALA A 163 5.71 -1.72 21.34
N ASN A 164 4.53 -2.07 21.87
CA ASN A 164 3.48 -1.10 22.24
C ASN A 164 3.15 -0.08 21.14
N ASN A 165 3.20 -0.56 19.90
CA ASN A 165 3.02 0.16 18.66
C ASN A 165 3.99 1.31 18.43
N LYS A 166 5.16 1.25 19.07
CA LYS A 166 6.24 2.22 18.92
C LYS A 166 7.51 1.53 18.44
N PRO A 167 8.24 2.11 17.49
CA PRO A 167 9.58 1.66 17.15
C PRO A 167 10.58 2.08 18.23
N SER A 168 11.79 1.54 18.14
CA SER A 168 12.90 1.92 19.02
C SER A 168 14.22 1.77 18.30
N GLU A 169 15.27 2.33 18.89
CA GLU A 169 16.66 2.17 18.44
C GLU A 169 17.07 0.71 18.22
N LYS A 170 16.44 -0.25 18.90
CA LYS A 170 16.70 -1.68 18.68
C LYS A 170 16.42 -2.14 17.26
N GLY A 171 15.58 -1.41 16.51
CA GLY A 171 15.27 -1.71 15.11
C GLY A 171 16.34 -1.27 14.11
N ARG A 172 17.30 -0.44 14.53
CA ARG A 172 18.26 0.22 13.64
C ARG A 172 19.04 -0.78 12.80
N GLY A 173 19.06 -0.56 11.49
CA GLY A 173 19.77 -1.39 10.52
C GLY A 173 19.27 -2.84 10.34
N LEU A 174 18.25 -3.30 11.07
CA LEU A 174 17.81 -4.70 11.03
C LEU A 174 17.20 -5.15 9.69
N ARG A 175 16.95 -4.21 8.78
CA ARG A 175 16.32 -4.46 7.46
C ARG A 175 17.18 -4.01 6.29
N ILE A 176 18.45 -3.68 6.51
CA ILE A 176 19.40 -3.36 5.43
C ILE A 176 19.43 -4.50 4.39
N ASP A 177 19.45 -5.76 4.82
CA ASP A 177 19.49 -6.91 3.91
C ASP A 177 18.26 -7.03 3.00
N ASN A 178 17.14 -6.39 3.34
CA ASN A 178 15.96 -6.34 2.46
C ASN A 178 16.02 -5.21 1.42
N TRP A 179 16.96 -4.29 1.58
CA TRP A 179 17.14 -3.11 0.76
C TRP A 179 18.63 -3.00 0.41
N PRO A 180 19.12 -3.76 -0.59
CA PRO A 180 20.54 -3.79 -0.96
C PRO A 180 20.95 -2.50 -1.68
N TYR A 181 20.86 -1.35 -0.99
CA TYR A 181 21.05 -0.02 -1.56
C TYR A 181 22.48 0.18 -2.06
N GLU A 182 23.49 -0.45 -1.46
CA GLU A 182 24.87 -0.39 -1.95
C GLU A 182 25.01 -1.05 -3.34
N ASP A 183 24.35 -2.19 -3.56
CA ASP A 183 24.33 -2.85 -4.87
C ASP A 183 23.54 -2.03 -5.91
N ILE A 184 22.41 -1.46 -5.49
CA ILE A 184 21.59 -0.56 -6.32
C ILE A 184 22.43 0.64 -6.79
N LEU A 185 23.14 1.28 -5.85
CA LEU A 185 24.04 2.41 -6.12
C LEU A 185 25.21 2.01 -7.02
N ALA A 186 25.86 0.87 -6.75
CA ALA A 186 26.98 0.36 -7.55
C ALA A 186 26.56 0.03 -8.99
N ARG A 187 25.28 -0.30 -9.21
CA ARG A 187 24.67 -0.50 -10.52
C ARG A 187 24.24 0.80 -11.22
N GLY A 188 24.39 1.95 -10.57
CA GLY A 188 24.10 3.27 -11.14
C GLY A 188 22.65 3.73 -10.98
N TYR A 189 21.92 3.18 -10.01
CA TYR A 189 20.54 3.55 -9.69
C TYR A 189 20.47 4.29 -8.35
N GLY A 190 19.55 5.24 -8.24
CA GLY A 190 19.13 5.78 -6.95
C GLY A 190 18.13 4.89 -6.24
N LEU A 191 17.96 5.10 -4.93
CA LEU A 191 16.90 4.53 -4.11
C LEU A 191 16.24 5.64 -3.29
N VAL A 192 14.92 5.72 -3.34
CA VAL A 192 14.09 6.51 -2.43
C VAL A 192 13.18 5.56 -1.68
N THR A 193 13.16 5.66 -0.35
CA THR A 193 12.24 4.88 0.48
C THR A 193 11.66 5.72 1.60
N LEU A 194 10.48 5.34 2.06
CA LEU A 194 9.78 5.96 3.18
C LEU A 194 8.94 4.91 3.91
N TYR A 195 8.63 5.19 5.17
CA TYR A 195 7.82 4.31 5.98
C TYR A 195 6.34 4.43 5.61
N TYR A 196 5.69 3.32 5.23
CA TYR A 196 4.29 3.34 4.79
C TYR A 196 3.31 3.84 5.86
N GLY A 197 3.61 3.64 7.15
CA GLY A 197 2.78 4.11 8.25
C GLY A 197 2.84 5.61 8.49
N GLN A 198 3.75 6.36 7.85
CA GLN A 198 3.65 7.82 7.77
C GLN A 198 2.60 8.26 6.75
N ILE A 199 2.28 7.43 5.74
CA ILE A 199 1.20 7.73 4.80
C ILE A 199 -0.12 7.34 5.44
N ASP A 200 -0.26 6.09 5.87
CA ASP A 200 -1.45 5.58 6.54
C ASP A 200 -1.07 4.42 7.47
N PRO A 201 -1.21 4.58 8.81
CA PRO A 201 -0.95 3.52 9.78
C PRO A 201 -1.78 2.26 9.54
N ASP A 202 -1.14 1.10 9.64
CA ASP A 202 -1.72 -0.18 9.27
C ASP A 202 -2.58 -0.81 10.37
N TYR A 203 -3.63 -0.10 10.77
CA TYR A 203 -4.67 -0.56 11.68
C TYR A 203 -5.99 0.16 11.42
N ALA A 204 -7.09 -0.46 11.84
CA ALA A 204 -8.41 0.15 11.71
C ALA A 204 -8.61 1.24 12.77
N ASP A 205 -8.72 2.49 12.34
CA ASP A 205 -9.06 3.65 13.18
C ASP A 205 -10.30 4.43 12.67
N GLY A 206 -10.85 3.99 11.54
CA GLY A 206 -11.93 4.67 10.83
C GLY A 206 -11.44 5.78 9.88
N PHE A 207 -10.21 5.68 9.38
CA PHE A 207 -9.57 6.64 8.47
C PHE A 207 -9.46 8.04 9.09
N LYS A 208 -9.02 8.10 10.36
CA LYS A 208 -8.93 9.34 11.16
C LYS A 208 -7.50 9.86 11.32
N ASN A 209 -6.52 9.13 10.79
CA ASN A 209 -5.11 9.45 10.87
C ASN A 209 -4.49 9.42 9.47
N GLY A 210 -3.16 9.61 9.42
CA GLY A 210 -2.41 9.56 8.18
C GLY A 210 -2.93 10.57 7.15
N VAL A 211 -2.87 10.19 5.89
CA VAL A 211 -3.31 11.01 4.75
C VAL A 211 -4.81 11.25 4.74
N HIS A 212 -5.61 10.36 5.33
CA HIS A 212 -7.06 10.54 5.40
C HIS A 212 -7.44 11.74 6.27
N ALA A 213 -6.62 12.06 7.29
CA ALA A 213 -6.82 13.25 8.12
C ALA A 213 -6.67 14.57 7.35
N LEU A 214 -6.04 14.58 6.16
CA LEU A 214 -5.98 15.76 5.28
C LEU A 214 -7.33 16.10 4.63
N TYR A 215 -8.32 15.22 4.74
CA TYR A 215 -9.65 15.34 4.15
C TYR A 215 -10.75 15.26 5.24
N PRO A 216 -10.73 16.14 6.25
CA PRO A 216 -11.58 16.01 7.44
C PRO A 216 -13.08 16.17 7.14
N ASP A 217 -13.43 16.92 6.10
CA ASP A 217 -14.80 17.18 5.67
C ASP A 217 -15.29 16.20 4.59
N GLU A 218 -14.47 15.25 4.15
CA GLU A 218 -14.85 14.27 3.13
C GLU A 218 -15.85 13.27 3.72
N GLN A 219 -17.10 13.36 3.27
CA GLN A 219 -18.08 12.32 3.53
C GLN A 219 -17.66 11.05 2.79
N ARG A 220 -17.23 10.03 3.54
CA ARG A 220 -16.81 8.75 2.97
C ARG A 220 -18.00 7.99 2.41
N GLU A 221 -17.98 7.80 1.09
CA GLU A 221 -18.85 6.90 0.35
C GLU A 221 -18.26 5.48 0.26
N ALA A 222 -19.05 4.50 -0.18
CA ALA A 222 -18.63 3.10 -0.23
C ALA A 222 -17.37 2.85 -1.09
N ASN A 223 -17.17 3.65 -2.14
CA ASN A 223 -16.00 3.59 -3.01
C ASN A 223 -14.89 4.58 -2.62
N SER A 224 -14.89 5.13 -1.40
CA SER A 224 -13.77 5.96 -0.94
C SER A 224 -12.50 5.12 -0.82
N TRP A 225 -11.36 5.69 -1.23
CA TRP A 225 -10.04 5.10 -1.03
C TRP A 225 -9.76 4.61 0.38
N ALA A 226 -9.09 3.46 0.46
CA ALA A 226 -8.67 2.82 1.69
C ALA A 226 -7.13 2.70 1.75
N SER A 227 -6.56 1.98 2.72
CA SER A 227 -5.12 2.03 3.00
C SER A 227 -4.22 1.65 1.80
N ILE A 228 -4.59 0.66 0.97
CA ILE A 228 -3.78 0.32 -0.21
C ILE A 228 -3.75 1.47 -1.22
N ALA A 229 -4.91 2.11 -1.45
CA ALA A 229 -5.01 3.27 -2.32
C ALA A 229 -4.28 4.48 -1.73
N ALA A 230 -4.37 4.70 -0.42
CA ALA A 230 -3.64 5.74 0.30
C ALA A 230 -2.12 5.57 0.17
N TRP A 231 -1.58 4.37 0.41
CA TRP A 231 -0.16 4.06 0.22
C TRP A 231 0.30 4.28 -1.23
N GLY A 232 -0.52 3.87 -2.20
CA GLY A 232 -0.26 4.11 -3.63
C GLY A 232 -0.26 5.59 -3.98
N TRP A 233 -1.22 6.35 -3.46
CA TRP A 233 -1.32 7.80 -3.62
C TRP A 233 -0.12 8.51 -2.98
N GLY A 234 0.34 8.09 -1.81
CA GLY A 234 1.53 8.64 -1.16
C GLY A 234 2.80 8.42 -1.99
N LEU A 235 2.93 7.28 -2.67
CA LEU A 235 4.02 7.06 -3.65
C LEU A 235 3.98 8.08 -4.79
N SER A 236 2.80 8.43 -5.29
CA SER A 236 2.63 9.49 -6.30
C SER A 236 2.99 10.88 -5.77
N ARG A 237 2.74 11.19 -4.49
CA ARG A 237 3.19 12.46 -3.88
C ARG A 237 4.70 12.54 -3.76
N VAL A 238 5.35 11.42 -3.44
CA VAL A 238 6.81 11.34 -3.49
C VAL A 238 7.32 11.52 -4.91
N MET A 239 6.60 11.00 -5.92
CA MET A 239 6.93 11.22 -7.33
C MET A 239 6.86 12.72 -7.70
N ASP A 240 5.87 13.46 -7.20
CA ASP A 240 5.75 14.92 -7.42
C ASP A 240 7.03 15.67 -6.96
N TYR A 241 7.58 15.31 -5.80
CA TYR A 241 8.86 15.83 -5.32
C TYR A 241 10.04 15.36 -6.18
N MET A 242 10.08 14.07 -6.52
CA MET A 242 11.19 13.44 -7.25
C MET A 242 11.39 14.03 -8.65
N GLU A 243 10.32 14.41 -9.35
CA GLU A 243 10.40 14.98 -10.71
C GLU A 243 11.27 16.24 -10.82
N ASN A 244 11.44 16.94 -9.70
CA ASN A 244 12.18 18.19 -9.60
C ASN A 244 13.63 18.02 -9.10
N GLN A 245 14.11 16.80 -8.91
CA GLN A 245 15.45 16.55 -8.38
C GLN A 245 16.52 16.53 -9.48
N ASP A 246 17.61 17.27 -9.29
CA ASP A 246 18.68 17.42 -10.28
C ASP A 246 19.49 16.13 -10.53
N TRP A 247 19.52 15.22 -9.55
CA TRP A 247 20.21 13.95 -9.67
C TRP A 247 19.40 12.89 -10.42
N LEU A 248 18.09 13.09 -10.64
CA LEU A 248 17.17 12.06 -11.11
C LEU A 248 16.81 12.21 -12.60
N ASP A 249 16.84 11.10 -13.34
CA ASP A 249 16.12 10.93 -14.61
C ASP A 249 14.68 10.51 -14.30
N SER A 250 13.78 11.47 -14.13
CA SER A 250 12.41 11.24 -13.64
C SER A 250 11.57 10.35 -14.54
N LYS A 251 11.94 10.19 -15.81
CA LYS A 251 11.27 9.26 -16.74
C LYS A 251 11.65 7.79 -16.49
N LYS A 252 12.57 7.52 -15.57
CA LYS A 252 13.10 6.19 -15.25
C LYS A 252 13.03 5.88 -13.77
N VAL A 253 11.86 6.12 -13.17
CA VAL A 253 11.55 5.69 -11.81
C VAL A 253 10.81 4.37 -11.84
N ALA A 254 11.34 3.38 -11.11
CA ALA A 254 10.69 2.09 -10.88
C ALA A 254 10.03 2.09 -9.50
N VAL A 255 8.70 1.98 -9.44
CA VAL A 255 7.98 1.82 -8.17
C VAL A 255 7.97 0.35 -7.77
N LEU A 256 8.30 0.05 -6.52
CA LEU A 256 8.40 -1.31 -6.01
C LEU A 256 7.77 -1.47 -4.63
N GLY A 257 7.34 -2.69 -4.35
CA GLY A 257 6.88 -3.05 -3.01
C GLY A 257 6.83 -4.55 -2.79
N HIS A 258 6.88 -4.93 -1.50
CA HIS A 258 6.77 -6.31 -1.06
C HIS A 258 5.47 -6.57 -0.31
N SER A 259 4.84 -7.74 -0.52
CA SER A 259 3.62 -8.15 0.19
C SER A 259 2.52 -7.07 0.05
N ARG A 260 1.97 -6.54 1.16
CA ARG A 260 0.97 -5.45 1.14
C ARG A 260 1.44 -4.20 0.38
N LEU A 261 2.72 -3.86 0.51
CA LEU A 261 3.31 -2.72 -0.19
C LEU A 261 3.50 -3.01 -1.68
N GLY A 262 3.57 -4.29 -2.06
CA GLY A 262 3.53 -4.72 -3.45
C GLY A 262 2.14 -4.59 -4.09
N LYS A 263 1.06 -4.58 -3.29
CA LYS A 263 -0.29 -4.22 -3.74
C LYS A 263 -0.37 -2.71 -3.99
N ALA A 264 0.15 -1.91 -3.04
CA ALA A 264 0.24 -0.46 -3.18
C ALA A 264 1.10 -0.03 -4.40
N ALA A 265 2.25 -0.67 -4.62
CA ALA A 265 3.09 -0.38 -5.79
C ALA A 265 2.41 -0.74 -7.12
N LEU A 266 1.65 -1.85 -7.17
CA LEU A 266 0.83 -2.17 -8.33
C LEU A 266 -0.24 -1.11 -8.58
N TRP A 267 -0.92 -0.67 -7.52
CA TRP A 267 -1.95 0.35 -7.64
C TRP A 267 -1.38 1.71 -8.06
N ALA A 268 -0.29 2.16 -7.43
CA ALA A 268 0.43 3.37 -7.81
C ALA A 268 0.83 3.36 -9.30
N GLY A 269 1.46 2.27 -9.76
CA GLY A 269 1.83 2.15 -11.18
C GLY A 269 0.64 1.96 -12.12
N ALA A 270 -0.50 1.48 -11.62
CA ALA A 270 -1.73 1.37 -12.39
C ALA A 270 -2.43 2.72 -12.54
N THR A 271 -2.35 3.64 -11.58
CA THR A 271 -3.04 4.95 -11.59
C THR A 271 -2.13 6.10 -12.01
N ASP A 272 -0.82 5.99 -11.85
CA ASP A 272 0.18 7.02 -12.18
C ASP A 272 1.15 6.55 -13.26
N GLU A 273 0.96 7.04 -14.49
CA GLU A 273 1.76 6.66 -15.66
C GLU A 273 3.19 7.25 -15.67
N ARG A 274 3.56 8.08 -14.66
CA ARG A 274 4.93 8.62 -14.56
C ARG A 274 5.94 7.54 -14.15
N PHE A 275 5.50 6.48 -13.49
CA PHE A 275 6.35 5.35 -13.15
C PHE A 275 6.71 4.54 -14.41
N GLY A 276 7.99 4.53 -14.76
CA GLY A 276 8.50 3.82 -15.95
C GLY A 276 8.56 2.29 -15.78
N MET A 277 8.48 1.79 -14.54
CA MET A 277 8.46 0.36 -14.22
C MET A 277 7.74 0.12 -12.89
N VAL A 278 7.10 -1.05 -12.76
CA VAL A 278 6.41 -1.49 -11.54
C VAL A 278 6.94 -2.86 -11.13
N ILE A 279 7.34 -3.02 -9.87
CA ILE A 279 7.83 -4.29 -9.31
C ILE A 279 6.94 -4.72 -8.14
N SER A 280 6.23 -5.83 -8.32
CA SER A 280 5.38 -6.42 -7.30
C SER A 280 6.03 -7.69 -6.74
N ASN A 281 6.64 -7.59 -5.56
CA ASN A 281 7.35 -8.71 -4.94
C ASN A 281 6.45 -9.46 -3.94
N ASN A 282 5.95 -10.64 -4.32
CA ASN A 282 5.10 -11.49 -3.47
C ASN A 282 3.85 -10.77 -2.94
N SER A 283 3.16 -10.00 -3.79
CA SER A 283 2.01 -9.19 -3.36
C SER A 283 0.75 -10.00 -3.07
N GLY A 284 0.59 -11.22 -3.59
CA GLY A 284 -0.48 -12.13 -3.17
C GLY A 284 -1.90 -11.63 -3.43
N CYS A 285 -2.83 -11.99 -2.53
CA CYS A 285 -4.28 -11.76 -2.65
C CYS A 285 -4.63 -10.26 -2.66
N GLY A 286 -5.46 -9.78 -3.60
CA GLY A 286 -5.69 -8.35 -3.81
C GLY A 286 -4.45 -7.58 -4.29
N GLY A 287 -3.47 -8.30 -4.85
CA GLY A 287 -2.32 -7.78 -5.57
C GLY A 287 -2.19 -8.53 -6.90
N ALA A 288 -1.11 -9.27 -7.08
CA ALA A 288 -0.88 -10.04 -8.31
C ALA A 288 -1.60 -11.40 -8.37
N ALA A 289 -2.05 -11.97 -7.24
CA ALA A 289 -2.69 -13.28 -7.25
C ALA A 289 -4.15 -13.20 -7.75
N LEU A 290 -4.54 -14.11 -8.63
CA LEU A 290 -5.91 -14.21 -9.13
C LEU A 290 -6.86 -14.59 -7.99
N SER A 291 -7.74 -13.66 -7.59
CA SER A 291 -8.73 -13.90 -6.52
C SER A 291 -9.57 -15.15 -6.78
N ARG A 292 -9.92 -15.43 -8.05
CA ARG A 292 -10.74 -16.58 -8.47
C ARG A 292 -10.09 -17.96 -8.20
N ARG A 293 -8.77 -18.03 -7.94
CA ARG A 293 -8.10 -19.30 -7.58
C ARG A 293 -8.45 -19.83 -6.19
N ALA A 294 -8.96 -18.99 -5.28
CA ALA A 294 -9.23 -19.38 -3.89
C ALA A 294 -8.05 -20.11 -3.20
N TYR A 295 -6.81 -19.77 -3.53
CA TYR A 295 -5.61 -20.50 -3.10
C TYR A 295 -4.77 -19.63 -2.16
N GLY A 296 -4.49 -20.13 -0.96
CA GLY A 296 -3.88 -19.36 0.13
C GLY A 296 -4.85 -18.35 0.76
N GLU A 297 -4.39 -17.10 0.93
CA GLU A 297 -5.23 -15.99 1.38
C GLU A 297 -6.37 -15.73 0.38
N THR A 298 -7.58 -15.47 0.88
CA THR A 298 -8.76 -15.19 0.05
C THR A 298 -9.33 -13.82 0.35
N ILE A 299 -10.04 -13.23 -0.60
CA ILE A 299 -10.69 -11.92 -0.43
C ILE A 299 -11.66 -11.92 0.76
N GLY A 300 -12.46 -12.97 0.93
CA GLY A 300 -13.37 -13.06 2.07
C GLY A 300 -12.63 -13.06 3.41
N GLN A 301 -11.51 -13.78 3.50
CA GLN A 301 -10.66 -13.75 4.70
C GLN A 301 -10.04 -12.36 4.91
N MET A 302 -9.53 -11.71 3.87
CA MET A 302 -8.94 -10.37 3.99
C MET A 302 -9.97 -9.35 4.47
N ILE A 303 -11.15 -9.29 3.86
CA ILE A 303 -12.22 -8.36 4.26
C ILE A 303 -12.59 -8.53 5.75
N ASN A 304 -12.57 -9.77 6.27
CA ASN A 304 -12.92 -10.01 7.67
C ASN A 304 -11.80 -9.65 8.66
N VAL A 305 -10.53 -9.69 8.26
CA VAL A 305 -9.38 -9.52 9.16
C VAL A 305 -8.75 -8.13 9.04
N ILE A 306 -8.80 -7.54 7.85
CA ILE A 306 -8.15 -6.27 7.48
C ILE A 306 -9.08 -5.48 6.52
N PRO A 307 -10.31 -5.14 6.97
CA PRO A 307 -11.30 -4.46 6.12
C PRO A 307 -10.81 -3.11 5.59
N TYR A 308 -9.97 -2.41 6.37
CA TYR A 308 -9.45 -1.09 6.06
C TYR A 308 -8.43 -1.05 4.90
N TRP A 309 -7.99 -2.20 4.36
CA TRP A 309 -7.10 -2.22 3.19
C TRP A 309 -7.81 -1.91 1.87
N PHE A 310 -9.12 -2.15 1.80
CA PHE A 310 -9.93 -2.05 0.59
C PHE A 310 -11.12 -1.13 0.83
N SER A 311 -11.77 -0.67 -0.24
CA SER A 311 -12.96 0.16 -0.13
C SER A 311 -14.13 -0.64 0.47
N ASP A 312 -15.09 0.06 1.07
CA ASP A 312 -16.28 -0.57 1.66
C ASP A 312 -17.11 -1.31 0.60
N SER A 313 -17.11 -0.83 -0.66
CA SER A 313 -17.67 -1.54 -1.82
C SER A 313 -17.16 -2.98 -1.91
N PHE A 314 -15.87 -3.20 -1.61
CA PHE A 314 -15.27 -4.52 -1.71
C PHE A 314 -15.85 -5.52 -0.71
N SER A 315 -16.39 -5.04 0.42
CA SER A 315 -17.06 -5.87 1.42
C SER A 315 -18.29 -6.59 0.86
N ALA A 316 -18.91 -6.08 -0.21
CA ALA A 316 -20.02 -6.74 -0.90
C ALA A 316 -19.64 -8.12 -1.48
N TYR A 317 -18.35 -8.36 -1.76
CA TYR A 317 -17.85 -9.62 -2.32
C TYR A 317 -17.59 -10.70 -1.28
N ASN A 318 -17.68 -10.38 0.02
CA ASN A 318 -17.53 -11.36 1.11
C ASN A 318 -18.57 -12.50 1.02
N LYS A 319 -19.75 -12.22 0.46
CA LYS A 319 -20.87 -13.20 0.32
C LYS A 319 -21.05 -13.74 -1.10
N LYS A 320 -20.41 -13.14 -2.10
CA LYS A 320 -20.60 -13.47 -3.53
C LYS A 320 -19.49 -14.44 -3.97
N LYS A 321 -19.68 -15.74 -3.70
CA LYS A 321 -18.80 -16.87 -4.09
C LYS A 321 -18.00 -16.62 -5.39
N MET A 322 -16.83 -16.01 -5.27
CA MET A 322 -15.86 -15.78 -6.36
C MET A 322 -16.36 -14.98 -7.58
N ASN A 323 -17.53 -14.32 -7.50
CA ASN A 323 -18.12 -13.57 -8.60
C ASN A 323 -17.74 -12.08 -8.49
N TYR A 324 -16.46 -11.82 -8.71
CA TYR A 324 -15.90 -10.48 -8.89
C TYR A 324 -16.24 -9.97 -10.29
N PRO A 325 -16.36 -8.65 -10.51
CA PRO A 325 -16.49 -8.09 -11.85
C PRO A 325 -15.29 -8.47 -12.77
#